data_AF-A0A7W7PY25-F1
#
_entry.id   AF-A0A7W7PY25-F1
#
_cell.length_a   1.000
_cell.length_b   1.000
_cell.length_c   1.000
_cell.angle_alpha   90.00
_cell.angle_beta   90.00
_cell.angle_gamma   90.00
#
_symmetry.space_group_name_H-M   'P 1'
#
loop_
_entity.id
_entity.type
_entity.pdbx_description
1 polymer ?
#
loop_
_entity_poly.entity_id
_entity_poly.type
_entity_poly.pdbx_seq_one_letter_code
_entity_poly.pdbx_strand_id
1 'polypeptide(L)'
;MPEPVDFFQAVVTAHPEDADHAPLLHDPVHARVARAGDVADGDLILAGVGMGDADYFNDQYTARPEPYDPACGCGVCCHLADHPGAVVMLSNGHPWHACDPWPADDLVLIIPAHRLPERTAKE
;
A
#
# COMPACT_ATOMS: atom_id res chain seq x y z
N MET A 1 6.99 8.22 23.49
CA MET A 1 7.19 8.41 22.05
C MET A 1 7.53 7.03 21.50
N PRO A 2 6.79 6.48 20.54
CA PRO A 2 7.21 5.24 19.90
C PRO A 2 8.58 5.50 19.25
N GLU A 3 9.54 4.61 19.48
CA GLU A 3 10.84 4.72 18.82
C GLU A 3 10.65 4.58 17.30
N PRO A 4 11.38 5.33 16.47
CA PRO A 4 11.37 5.11 15.04
C PRO A 4 11.84 3.68 14.79
N VAL A 5 10.92 2.81 14.38
CA VAL A 5 11.27 1.48 13.92
C VAL A 5 11.77 1.65 12.49
N ASP A 6 13.09 1.57 12.30
CA ASP A 6 13.66 1.43 10.97
C ASP A 6 13.19 0.09 10.39
N PHE A 7 12.24 0.13 9.47
CA PHE A 7 11.84 -1.08 8.75
C PHE A 7 12.97 -1.50 7.80
N PHE A 8 13.44 -2.73 8.00
CA PHE A 8 14.48 -3.33 7.17
C PHE A 8 13.99 -3.56 5.73
N GLN A 9 14.93 -3.65 4.78
CA GLN A 9 14.61 -4.14 3.44
C GLN A 9 13.91 -5.50 3.53
N ALA A 10 12.85 -5.67 2.75
CA ALA A 10 12.18 -6.96 2.63
C ALA A 10 12.81 -7.72 1.47
N VAL A 11 13.08 -9.01 1.67
CA VAL A 11 13.47 -9.90 0.57
C VAL A 11 12.23 -10.66 0.15
N VAL A 12 11.69 -10.34 -1.03
CA VAL A 12 10.59 -11.09 -1.63
C VAL A 12 11.17 -12.35 -2.27
N THR A 13 11.03 -13.48 -1.58
CA THR A 13 11.55 -14.79 -2.06
C THR A 13 10.52 -15.57 -2.86
N ALA A 14 9.24 -15.18 -2.76
CA ALA A 14 8.13 -15.78 -3.49
C ALA A 14 7.00 -14.76 -3.64
N HIS A 15 6.29 -14.83 -4.77
CA HIS A 15 5.03 -14.12 -5.01
C HIS A 15 4.03 -15.11 -5.62
N PRO A 16 2.71 -14.91 -5.45
CA PRO A 16 1.71 -15.72 -6.11
C PRO A 16 1.88 -15.68 -7.64
N GLU A 17 1.76 -16.85 -8.28
CA GLU A 17 1.76 -17.03 -9.73
C GLU A 17 0.43 -17.68 -10.16
N ASP A 18 -0.67 -17.15 -9.65
CA ASP A 18 -2.03 -17.62 -9.96
C ASP A 18 -2.87 -16.52 -10.64
N ALA A 19 -4.09 -16.87 -11.04
CA ALA A 19 -4.96 -15.97 -11.82
C ALA A 19 -5.63 -14.87 -10.98
N ASP A 20 -5.60 -14.98 -9.65
CA ASP A 20 -6.27 -14.03 -8.76
C ASP A 20 -5.34 -12.85 -8.39
N HIS A 21 -4.04 -12.96 -8.70
CA HIS A 21 -3.03 -11.94 -8.39
C HIS A 21 -2.36 -11.38 -9.65
N ALA A 22 -2.14 -10.07 -9.69
CA ALA A 22 -1.39 -9.45 -10.78
C ALA A 22 0.09 -9.89 -10.76
N PRO A 23 0.70 -10.17 -11.92
CA PRO A 23 2.15 -10.35 -11.99
C PRO A 23 2.85 -9.07 -11.54
N LEU A 24 4.01 -9.21 -10.88
CA LEU A 24 4.79 -8.07 -10.41
C LEU A 24 5.15 -7.13 -11.56
N LEU A 25 4.78 -5.85 -11.44
CA LEU A 25 5.06 -4.84 -12.47
C LEU A 25 6.54 -4.43 -12.48
N HIS A 26 7.20 -4.58 -11.33
CA HIS A 26 8.59 -4.24 -11.11
C HIS A 26 9.28 -5.33 -10.29
N ASP A 27 10.59 -5.49 -10.49
CA ASP A 27 11.41 -6.37 -9.66
C ASP A 27 11.31 -5.92 -8.18
N PRO A 28 10.86 -6.79 -7.27
CA PRO A 28 10.67 -6.46 -5.87
C PRO A 28 12.00 -6.39 -5.09
N VAL A 29 13.17 -6.42 -5.74
CA VAL A 29 14.49 -6.24 -5.09
C VAL A 29 14.60 -4.96 -4.25
N HIS A 30 13.77 -3.95 -4.53
CA HIS A 30 13.70 -2.71 -3.76
C HIS A 30 12.50 -2.65 -2.81
N ALA A 31 11.77 -3.75 -2.67
CA ALA A 31 10.63 -3.81 -1.79
C ALA A 31 11.04 -3.67 -0.31
N ARG A 32 10.17 -3.03 0.46
CA ARG A 32 10.31 -2.90 1.90
C ARG A 32 8.94 -2.87 2.56
N VAL A 33 8.91 -3.28 3.82
CA VAL A 33 7.73 -3.05 4.67
C VAL A 33 7.74 -1.60 5.13
N ALA A 34 6.57 -0.97 5.13
CA ALA A 34 6.36 0.37 5.68
C ALA A 34 5.05 0.40 6.46
N ARG A 35 4.92 1.33 7.42
CA ARG A 35 3.61 1.68 7.96
C ARG A 35 2.80 2.36 6.87
N ALA A 36 1.50 2.14 6.84
CA ALA A 36 0.59 2.81 5.93
C ALA A 36 0.72 4.34 6.05
N GLY A 37 0.89 4.86 7.27
CA GLY A 37 1.09 6.29 7.52
C GLY A 37 2.39 6.89 6.96
N ASP A 38 3.38 6.05 6.63
CA ASP A 38 4.68 6.47 6.09
C ASP A 38 4.75 6.34 4.55
N VAL A 39 3.70 5.83 3.92
CA VAL A 39 3.62 5.68 2.45
C VAL A 39 3.59 7.05 1.80
N ALA A 40 4.48 7.27 0.84
CA ALA A 40 4.57 8.53 0.11
C ALA A 40 3.84 8.46 -1.25
N ASP A 41 3.47 9.63 -1.77
CA ASP A 41 2.98 9.77 -3.14
C ASP A 41 3.96 9.14 -4.14
N GLY A 42 3.43 8.27 -5.01
CA GLY A 42 4.23 7.59 -6.02
C GLY A 42 4.82 6.25 -5.59
N ASP A 43 4.78 5.88 -4.31
CA ASP A 43 5.21 4.54 -3.88
C ASP A 43 4.29 3.49 -4.51
N LEU A 44 4.86 2.35 -4.94
CA LEU A 44 4.07 1.25 -5.49
C LEU A 44 3.69 0.29 -4.36
N ILE A 45 2.40 0.09 -4.16
CA ILE A 45 1.86 -0.83 -3.15
C ILE A 45 1.71 -2.22 -3.78
N LEU A 46 2.26 -3.23 -3.11
CA LEU A 46 2.25 -4.63 -3.54
C LEU A 46 1.29 -5.50 -2.73
N ALA A 47 1.26 -5.32 -1.41
CA ALA A 47 0.54 -6.19 -0.48
C ALA A 47 0.25 -5.50 0.85
N GLY A 48 -0.79 -5.94 1.55
CA GLY A 48 -0.91 -5.78 2.99
C GLY A 48 -0.01 -6.78 3.73
N VAL A 49 0.55 -6.43 4.87
CA VAL A 49 1.45 -7.31 5.64
C VAL A 49 0.82 -7.64 6.99
N GLY A 50 0.50 -8.92 7.19
CA GLY A 50 -0.07 -9.47 8.41
C GLY A 50 0.94 -10.16 9.31
N MET A 51 0.46 -10.84 10.35
CA MET A 51 1.29 -11.69 11.19
C MET A 51 1.62 -13.01 10.49
N GLY A 52 2.65 -12.98 9.63
CA GLY A 52 3.25 -14.18 9.03
C GLY A 52 3.07 -14.32 7.53
N ASP A 53 2.29 -13.43 6.90
CA ASP A 53 2.02 -13.43 5.47
C ASP A 53 1.94 -12.00 4.90
N ALA A 54 2.04 -11.95 3.57
CA ALA A 54 1.75 -10.76 2.77
C ALA A 54 0.55 -11.10 1.88
N ASP A 55 -0.52 -10.33 2.02
CA ASP A 55 -1.73 -10.44 1.21
C ASP A 55 -1.56 -9.56 -0.03
N TYR A 56 -1.10 -10.18 -1.11
CA TYR A 56 -0.82 -9.47 -2.36
C TYR A 56 -2.12 -9.01 -3.00
N PHE A 57 -2.15 -7.75 -3.45
CA PHE A 57 -3.33 -7.23 -4.11
C PHE A 57 -3.49 -7.81 -5.51
N ASN A 58 -4.75 -8.00 -5.92
CA ASN A 58 -5.11 -8.43 -7.27
C ASN A 58 -4.54 -7.50 -8.35
N ASP A 59 -4.37 -6.22 -8.02
CA ASP A 59 -3.65 -5.23 -8.83
C ASP A 59 -2.71 -4.41 -7.94
N GLN A 60 -1.45 -4.30 -8.35
CA GLN A 60 -0.52 -3.34 -7.74
C GLN A 60 -0.91 -1.93 -8.16
N TYR A 61 -0.76 -0.97 -7.25
CA TYR A 61 -1.16 0.41 -7.53
C TYR A 61 -0.20 1.42 -6.93
N THR A 62 -0.13 2.56 -7.61
CA THR A 62 0.65 3.70 -7.14
C THR A 62 -0.14 4.42 -6.06
N ALA A 63 0.46 4.57 -4.89
CA ALA A 63 -0.08 5.33 -3.79
C ALA A 63 -0.27 6.80 -4.20
N ARG A 64 -1.44 7.34 -3.85
CA ARG A 64 -1.81 8.76 -3.96
C ARG A 64 -2.42 9.18 -2.62
N PRO A 65 -1.60 9.35 -1.57
CA PRO A 65 -2.14 9.56 -0.24
C PRO A 65 -2.91 10.87 -0.14
N GLU A 66 -4.09 10.79 0.48
CA GLU A 66 -4.98 11.93 0.71
C GLU A 66 -5.46 11.92 2.17
N PRO A 67 -5.95 13.06 2.69
CA PRO A 67 -6.61 13.06 4.00
C PRO A 67 -7.80 12.10 4.03
N TYR A 68 -7.88 11.27 5.07
CA TYR A 68 -9.03 10.41 5.31
C TYR A 68 -10.26 11.24 5.71
N ASP A 69 -11.39 11.00 5.04
CA ASP A 69 -12.70 11.57 5.39
C ASP A 69 -13.65 10.47 5.88
N PRO A 70 -13.96 10.41 7.19
CA PRO A 70 -14.89 9.42 7.74
C PRO A 70 -16.34 9.65 7.30
N ALA A 71 -16.69 10.83 6.79
CA ALA A 71 -18.01 11.12 6.25
C ALA A 71 -18.17 10.71 4.76
N CYS A 72 -17.11 10.18 4.14
CA CYS A 72 -17.14 9.74 2.75
C CYS A 72 -18.15 8.59 2.55
N GLY A 73 -19.06 8.77 1.59
CA GLY A 73 -20.15 7.83 1.28
C GLY A 73 -19.78 6.65 0.39
N CYS A 74 -18.48 6.35 0.19
CA CYS A 74 -18.04 5.29 -0.72
C CYS A 74 -18.33 3.86 -0.22
N GLY A 75 -18.76 3.72 1.04
CA GLY A 75 -19.08 2.44 1.67
C GLY A 75 -17.89 1.71 2.31
N VAL A 76 -16.65 2.16 2.08
CA VAL A 76 -15.44 1.59 2.70
C VAL A 76 -14.98 2.42 3.89
N CYS A 77 -14.93 3.76 3.73
CA CYS A 77 -14.47 4.67 4.77
C CYS A 77 -15.23 4.53 6.10
N CYS A 78 -16.53 4.18 6.05
CA CYS A 78 -17.33 4.02 7.26
C CYS A 78 -16.87 2.87 8.15
N HIS A 79 -16.14 1.86 7.63
CA HIS A 79 -15.64 0.73 8.42
C HIS A 79 -14.54 1.12 9.40
N LEU A 80 -13.84 2.24 9.15
CA LEU A 80 -12.76 2.74 9.99
C LEU A 80 -13.13 4.04 10.73
N ALA A 81 -14.39 4.49 10.66
CA ALA A 81 -14.82 5.75 11.25
C ALA A 81 -14.64 5.79 12.78
N ASP A 82 -14.80 4.64 13.45
CA ASP A 82 -14.64 4.49 14.90
C ASP A 82 -13.26 3.91 15.29
N HIS A 83 -12.32 3.84 14.35
CA HIS A 83 -10.98 3.32 14.63
C HIS A 83 -10.25 4.22 15.65
N PRO A 84 -9.67 3.67 16.74
CA PRO A 84 -9.12 4.48 17.83
C PRO A 84 -7.81 5.20 17.49
N GLY A 85 -7.11 4.76 16.44
CA GLY A 85 -5.87 5.35 15.93
C GLY A 85 -6.06 6.15 14.63
N ALA A 86 -5.00 6.82 14.19
CA ALA A 86 -5.01 7.55 12.91
C ALA A 86 -5.32 6.62 11.74
N VAL A 87 -6.06 7.13 10.76
CA VAL A 87 -6.40 6.44 9.51
C VAL A 87 -5.92 7.31 8.36
N VAL A 88 -5.27 6.70 7.38
CA VAL A 88 -4.76 7.35 6.16
C VAL A 88 -5.46 6.80 4.94
N MET A 89 -5.57 7.61 3.89
CA MET A 89 -6.00 7.14 2.57
C MET A 89 -4.75 6.82 1.76
N LEU A 90 -4.58 5.59 1.28
CA LEU A 90 -3.44 5.26 0.40
C LEU A 90 -3.75 5.53 -1.07
N SER A 91 -5.02 5.38 -1.46
CA SER A 91 -5.53 5.77 -2.78
C SER A 91 -7.04 6.03 -2.74
N ASN A 92 -7.52 6.80 -3.71
CA ASN A 92 -8.93 7.11 -3.87
C ASN A 92 -9.37 6.87 -5.32
N GLY A 93 -10.11 5.80 -5.58
CA GLY A 93 -10.71 5.56 -6.90
C GLY A 93 -9.79 4.90 -7.95
N HIS A 94 -8.57 4.49 -7.58
CA HIS A 94 -7.71 3.67 -8.42
C HIS A 94 -6.93 2.64 -7.56
N PRO A 95 -6.92 1.34 -7.92
CA PRO A 95 -7.52 0.74 -9.11
C PRO A 95 -9.03 0.47 -8.96
N TRP A 96 -9.58 0.56 -7.75
CA TRP A 96 -10.99 0.28 -7.45
C TRP A 96 -11.88 1.51 -7.54
N HIS A 97 -13.20 1.33 -7.67
CA HIS A 97 -14.19 2.41 -7.56
C HIS A 97 -14.50 2.79 -6.10
N ALA A 98 -13.53 2.65 -5.20
CA ALA A 98 -13.67 2.91 -3.78
C ALA A 98 -12.39 3.55 -3.23
N CYS A 99 -12.53 4.12 -2.04
CA CYS A 99 -11.41 4.57 -1.22
C CYS A 99 -10.66 3.36 -0.64
N ASP A 100 -9.37 3.56 -0.38
CA ASP A 100 -8.48 2.59 0.26
C ASP A 100 -7.93 3.14 1.60
N PRO A 101 -8.77 3.19 2.65
CA PRO A 101 -8.37 3.69 3.96
C PRO A 101 -7.68 2.59 4.78
N TRP A 102 -6.60 2.96 5.46
CA TRP A 102 -5.79 2.07 6.30
C TRP A 102 -5.56 2.68 7.67
N PRO A 103 -5.63 1.91 8.77
CA PRO A 103 -5.00 2.31 10.03
C PRO A 103 -3.54 2.68 9.77
N ALA A 104 -3.11 3.84 10.28
CA ALA A 104 -1.78 4.39 9.97
C ALA A 104 -0.63 3.47 10.43
N ASP A 105 -0.87 2.65 11.45
CA ASP A 105 0.10 1.71 12.01
C ASP A 105 0.11 0.33 11.34
N ASP A 106 -0.85 0.05 10.45
CA ASP A 106 -0.86 -1.19 9.67
C ASP A 106 0.31 -1.20 8.69
N LEU A 107 0.75 -2.41 8.32
CA LEU A 107 1.95 -2.60 7.52
C LEU A 107 1.59 -2.95 6.08
N VAL A 108 2.34 -2.37 5.15
CA VAL A 108 2.23 -2.64 3.71
C VAL A 108 3.59 -2.94 3.12
N LEU A 109 3.63 -3.75 2.07
CA LEU A 109 4.80 -4.00 1.26
C LEU A 109 4.81 -3.03 0.08
N ILE A 110 5.85 -2.22 -0.03
CA ILE A 110 5.97 -1.19 -1.07
C ILE A 110 7.29 -1.27 -1.81
N ILE A 111 7.32 -0.75 -3.05
CA ILE A 111 8.54 -0.31 -3.72
C ILE A 111 8.58 1.22 -3.69
N PRO A 112 9.60 1.84 -3.07
CA PRO A 112 9.66 3.30 -2.99
C PRO A 112 9.72 3.97 -4.36
N ALA A 113 9.01 5.08 -4.55
CA ALA A 113 8.90 5.79 -5.82
C ALA A 113 10.26 6.10 -6.47
N HIS A 114 11.22 6.57 -5.66
CA HIS A 114 12.57 6.92 -6.10
C HIS A 114 13.45 5.72 -6.53
N ARG A 115 12.96 4.49 -6.33
CA ARG A 115 13.60 3.24 -6.75
C ARG A 115 12.90 2.59 -7.94
N LEU A 116 11.73 3.09 -8.32
CA LEU A 116 11.08 2.67 -9.55
C LEU A 116 11.87 3.24 -10.73
N PRO A 117 12.12 2.45 -11.79
CA PRO A 117 12.66 3.00 -13.02
C PRO A 117 11.73 4.12 -13.51
N GLU A 118 12.31 5.19 -14.05
CA GLU A 118 11.52 6.24 -14.70
C GLU A 118 10.54 5.56 -15.65
N ARG A 119 9.24 5.82 -15.46
CA ARG A 119 8.25 5.43 -16.45
C ARG A 119 8.66 6.13 -17.74
N THR A 120 9.36 5.43 -18.64
CA THR A 120 9.30 5.77 -20.05
C THR A 120 7.83 5.73 -20.38
N ALA A 121 7.22 6.92 -20.48
CA ALA A 121 5.90 7.10 -21.01
C ALA A 121 5.87 6.40 -22.35
N LYS A 122 5.33 5.19 -22.38
CA LYS A 122 5.12 4.45 -23.61
C LYS A 122 3.69 4.75 -24.02
N GLU A 123 3.64 5.61 -25.04
CA GLU A 123 2.62 5.85 -26.08
C GLU A 123 1.23 5.22 -25.90
#